data_AF-A0A1M4VPH2-F1
#
_entry.id   AF-A0A1M4VPH2-F1
#
_cell.length_a   1.000
_cell.length_b   1.000
_cell.length_c   1.000
_cell.angle_alpha   90.00
_cell.angle_beta   90.00
_cell.angle_gamma   90.00
#
_symmetry.space_group_name_H-M   'P 1'
#
loop_
_entity.id
_entity.type
_entity.pdbx_description
1 polymer ?
#
loop_
_entity_poly.entity_id
_entity_poly.type
_entity_poly.pdbx_seq_one_letter_code
_entity_poly.pdbx_strand_id
1 'polypeptide(L)'
;MVKILCFPITFMSKEKVFKKLKLKRYKIAKEITSSNSNLVGDGVDVMYWTGFYNKNDIFPLVEVKFEDSKFLAPNNYDNFLKATFGDYMKLPPENQRIPHNLGLKPILTEDEIKELNKGFEVK
;
A
#
# COMPACT_ATOMS: atom_id res chain seq x y z
N MET A 1 -16.20 18.24 -7.60
CA MET A 1 -15.49 19.39 -6.99
C MET A 1 -13.96 19.31 -7.13
N VAL A 2 -13.29 18.22 -6.73
CA VAL A 2 -11.82 18.08 -6.80
C VAL A 2 -11.23 18.19 -8.22
N LYS A 3 -11.91 17.63 -9.24
CA LYS A 3 -11.45 17.70 -10.64
C LYS A 3 -11.36 19.14 -11.20
N ILE A 4 -12.23 20.05 -10.76
CA ILE A 4 -12.21 21.46 -11.17
C ILE A 4 -11.08 22.20 -10.45
N LEU A 5 -10.83 21.87 -9.18
CA LEU A 5 -9.77 22.46 -8.38
C LEU A 5 -8.36 22.12 -8.90
N CYS A 6 -8.18 20.91 -9.43
CA CYS A 6 -6.91 20.45 -9.99
C CYS A 6 -6.74 20.78 -11.49
N PHE A 7 -7.74 21.39 -12.14
CA PHE A 7 -7.67 21.76 -13.55
C PHE A 7 -6.46 22.67 -13.91
N PRO A 8 -6.02 23.63 -13.07
CA PRO A 8 -4.79 24.38 -13.36
C PRO A 8 -3.53 23.50 -13.38
N ILE A 9 -3.52 22.41 -12.61
CA ILE A 9 -2.40 21.46 -12.54
C ILE A 9 -2.27 20.67 -13.85
N THR A 10 -3.37 20.50 -14.60
CA THR A 10 -3.31 19.80 -15.91
C THR A 10 -2.57 20.61 -16.97
N PHE A 11 -2.43 21.94 -16.79
CA PHE A 11 -1.63 22.81 -17.66
C PHE A 11 -0.17 22.96 -17.19
N MET A 12 0.17 22.48 -16.00
CA MET A 12 1.55 22.48 -15.54
C MET A 12 2.34 21.38 -16.26
N SER A 13 3.62 21.64 -16.57
CA SER A 13 4.45 20.60 -17.17
C SER A 13 4.58 19.41 -16.20
N LYS A 14 4.34 18.20 -16.71
CA LYS A 14 4.46 16.97 -15.91
C LYS A 14 5.82 16.90 -15.22
N GLU A 15 6.88 17.30 -15.91
CA GLU A 15 8.24 17.38 -15.36
C GLU A 15 8.33 18.29 -14.12
N LYS A 16 7.74 19.49 -14.15
CA LYS A 16 7.74 20.41 -13.00
C LYS A 16 6.96 19.81 -11.82
N VAL A 17 5.84 19.16 -12.09
CA VAL A 17 5.03 18.48 -11.06
C VAL A 17 5.82 17.33 -10.44
N PHE A 18 6.39 16.44 -11.25
CA PHE A 18 7.21 15.32 -10.78
C PHE A 18 8.44 15.79 -9.99
N LYS A 19 9.16 16.82 -10.48
CA LYS A 19 10.30 17.41 -9.76
C LYS A 19 9.89 17.91 -8.37
N LYS A 20 8.74 18.59 -8.25
CA LYS A 20 8.22 19.07 -6.97
C LYS A 20 7.86 17.93 -6.02
N LEU A 21 7.20 16.88 -6.51
CA LEU A 21 6.85 15.69 -5.72
C LEU A 21 8.11 14.95 -5.24
N LYS A 22 9.08 14.74 -6.12
CA LYS A 22 10.37 14.11 -5.79
C LYS A 22 11.13 14.89 -4.72
N LEU A 23 11.22 16.21 -4.85
CA LEU A 23 11.87 17.07 -3.85
C LEU A 23 11.18 17.01 -2.49
N LYS A 24 9.84 17.01 -2.46
CA LYS A 24 9.07 16.82 -1.23
C LYS A 24 9.40 15.47 -0.58
N ARG A 25 9.44 14.39 -1.37
CA ARG A 25 9.75 13.04 -0.87
C ARG A 25 11.18 12.95 -0.34
N TYR A 26 12.14 13.56 -1.03
CA TYR A 26 13.53 13.62 -0.59
C TYR A 26 13.69 14.32 0.76
N LYS A 27 12.94 15.41 0.99
CA LYS A 27 12.93 16.11 2.28
C LYS A 27 12.45 15.20 3.41
N ILE A 28 11.33 14.51 3.20
CA ILE A 28 10.77 13.57 4.19
C ILE A 28 11.74 12.40 4.45
N ALA A 29 12.31 11.82 3.40
CA ALA A 29 13.30 10.76 3.53
C ALA A 29 14.50 11.24 4.37
N LYS A 30 15.05 12.43 4.08
CA LYS A 30 16.16 13.01 4.85
C LYS A 30 15.83 13.20 6.34
N GLU A 31 14.61 13.63 6.66
CA GLU A 31 14.14 13.76 8.04
C GLU A 31 14.10 12.39 8.74
N ILE A 32 13.62 11.36 8.05
CA ILE A 32 13.51 9.99 8.60
C ILE A 32 14.87 9.28 8.68
N THR A 33 15.77 9.50 7.74
CA THR A 33 17.12 8.88 7.77
C THR A 33 18.06 9.62 8.73
N SER A 34 17.67 10.77 9.27
CA SER A 34 18.44 11.41 10.34
C SER A 34 18.54 10.47 11.54
N SER A 35 19.74 10.37 12.13
CA SER A 35 20.20 9.27 13.00
C SER A 35 19.38 8.98 14.26
N ASN A 36 18.38 9.81 14.58
CA ASN A 36 17.52 9.68 15.77
C ASN A 36 16.03 9.44 15.46
N SER A 37 15.66 9.22 14.19
CA SER A 37 14.27 8.92 13.85
C SER A 37 13.86 7.53 14.32
N ASN A 38 12.75 7.48 15.06
CA ASN A 38 12.07 6.22 15.40
C ASN A 38 11.06 5.78 14.34
N LEU A 39 11.09 6.41 13.16
CA LEU A 39 10.18 6.10 12.06
C LEU A 39 10.89 5.26 10.99
N VAL A 40 10.12 4.38 10.37
CA VAL A 40 10.44 3.65 9.14
C VAL A 40 9.36 4.00 8.12
N GLY A 41 9.73 4.14 6.85
CA GLY A 41 8.74 4.34 5.79
C GLY A 41 9.32 4.02 4.43
N ASP A 42 8.48 4.14 3.40
CA ASP A 42 8.87 3.78 2.04
C ASP A 42 9.97 4.70 1.49
N GLY A 43 10.74 4.16 0.53
CA GLY A 43 11.79 4.89 -0.16
C GLY A 43 11.29 6.06 -1.02
N VAL A 44 12.25 6.76 -1.63
CA VAL A 44 11.97 7.90 -2.53
C VAL A 44 11.40 7.47 -3.88
N ASP A 45 11.48 6.17 -4.21
CA ASP A 45 10.95 5.51 -5.39
C ASP A 45 9.42 5.35 -5.34
N VAL A 46 8.83 5.27 -4.15
CA VAL A 46 7.38 5.15 -3.97
C VAL A 46 6.78 6.53 -3.68
N MET A 47 6.54 7.32 -4.73
CA MET A 47 6.13 8.73 -4.60
C MET A 47 4.73 8.95 -4.01
N TYR A 48 3.84 7.95 -4.11
CA TYR A 48 2.43 8.05 -3.73
C TYR A 48 2.06 7.26 -2.48
N TRP A 49 2.98 6.46 -1.97
CA TRP A 49 2.80 5.77 -0.69
C TRP A 49 3.53 6.58 0.38
N THR A 50 2.85 6.79 1.50
CA THR A 50 3.39 7.54 2.63
C THR A 50 3.24 6.74 3.91
N GLY A 51 3.40 5.41 3.83
CA GLY A 51 3.37 4.56 5.00
C GLY A 51 4.54 4.92 5.90
N PHE A 52 4.24 5.39 7.11
CA PHE A 52 5.24 5.61 8.16
C PHE A 52 4.85 4.81 9.39
N TYR A 53 5.81 4.09 9.94
CA TYR A 53 5.64 3.17 11.04
C TYR A 53 6.65 3.47 12.12
N ASN A 54 6.25 3.32 13.38
CA ASN A 54 7.19 3.39 14.48
C ASN A 54 8.05 2.11 14.49
N LYS A 55 9.38 2.24 14.64
CA LYS A 55 10.26 1.06 14.72
C LYS A 55 9.86 0.13 15.86
N ASN A 56 9.33 0.67 16.96
CA ASN A 56 8.88 -0.11 18.12
C ASN A 56 7.59 -0.90 17.86
N ASP A 57 6.80 -0.50 16.85
CA ASP A 57 5.65 -1.30 16.39
C ASP A 57 6.11 -2.48 15.51
N ILE A 58 7.32 -2.40 14.95
CA ILE A 58 7.90 -3.46 14.12
C ILE A 58 8.79 -4.37 14.96
N PHE A 59 9.71 -3.80 15.74
CA PHE A 59 10.77 -4.53 16.44
C PHE A 59 10.64 -4.40 17.97
N PRO A 60 11.08 -5.42 18.73
CA PRO A 60 11.53 -6.74 18.25
C PRO A 60 10.38 -7.52 17.61
N LEU A 61 10.67 -8.44 16.70
CA LEU A 61 9.63 -9.25 16.08
C LEU A 61 9.00 -10.20 17.12
N VAL A 62 7.72 -10.51 16.94
CA VAL A 62 6.98 -11.47 17.77
C VAL A 62 6.58 -12.68 16.95
N GLU A 63 6.51 -13.84 17.58
CA GLU A 63 6.04 -15.07 16.95
C GLU A 63 4.50 -15.12 16.99
N VAL A 64 3.88 -15.30 15.84
CA VAL A 64 2.43 -15.49 15.68
C VAL A 64 2.14 -16.86 15.06
N LYS A 65 1.10 -17.53 15.57
CA LYS A 65 0.58 -18.75 14.96
C LYS A 65 -0.34 -18.37 13.81
N PHE A 66 -0.05 -18.90 12.62
CA PHE A 66 -0.92 -18.80 11.46
C PHE A 66 -1.07 -20.21 10.88
N GLU A 67 -2.31 -20.68 10.84
CA GLU A 67 -2.64 -22.09 10.53
C GLU A 67 -1.82 -23.05 11.40
N ASP A 68 -1.09 -23.98 10.79
CA ASP A 68 -0.31 -25.01 11.47
C ASP A 68 1.15 -24.61 11.74
N SER A 69 1.51 -23.36 11.41
CA SER A 69 2.89 -22.87 11.48
C SER A 69 3.03 -21.59 12.30
N LYS A 70 4.28 -21.27 12.64
CA LYS A 70 4.67 -20.08 13.40
C LYS A 70 5.50 -19.17 12.51
N PHE A 71 5.18 -17.88 12.54
CA PHE A 71 5.83 -16.86 11.72
C PHE A 71 6.22 -15.66 12.57
N LEU A 72 7.24 -14.93 12.14
CA LEU A 72 7.60 -13.66 12.75
C LEU A 72 6.72 -12.54 12.17
N ALA A 73 6.20 -11.70 13.05
CA ALA A 73 5.39 -10.54 12.71
C ALA A 73 5.90 -9.29 13.45
N PRO A 74 5.48 -8.08 13.01
CA PRO A 74 5.69 -6.84 13.74
C PRO A 74 5.25 -6.97 15.21
N ASN A 75 6.05 -6.42 16.14
CA ASN A 75 5.78 -6.40 17.58
C ASN A 75 4.33 -6.00 17.92
N ASN A 76 3.83 -4.99 17.23
CA ASN A 76 2.49 -4.45 17.33
C ASN A 76 1.79 -4.53 15.97
N TYR A 77 1.59 -5.77 15.50
CA TYR A 77 1.00 -6.03 14.19
C TYR A 77 -0.38 -5.40 14.01
N ASP A 78 -1.19 -5.26 15.06
CA ASP A 78 -2.49 -4.59 14.98
C ASP A 78 -2.35 -3.11 14.60
N ASN A 79 -1.44 -2.37 15.25
CA ASN A 79 -1.19 -0.98 14.89
C ASN A 79 -0.56 -0.86 13.49
N PHE A 80 0.36 -1.76 13.15
CA PHE A 80 0.96 -1.83 11.80
C PHE A 80 -0.13 -2.00 10.72
N LEU A 81 -1.01 -2.99 10.87
CA LEU A 81 -2.08 -3.28 9.92
C LEU A 81 -3.11 -2.15 9.84
N LYS A 82 -3.45 -1.51 10.96
CA LYS A 82 -4.32 -0.33 10.98
C LYS A 82 -3.71 0.86 10.25
N ALA A 83 -2.42 1.10 10.44
CA ALA A 83 -1.70 2.18 9.74
C ALA A 83 -1.64 1.94 8.22
N THR A 84 -1.53 0.68 7.78
CA THR A 84 -1.47 0.34 6.35
C THR A 84 -2.85 0.28 5.68
N PHE A 85 -3.83 -0.35 6.32
CA PHE A 85 -5.09 -0.75 5.68
C PHE A 85 -6.34 -0.11 6.30
N GLY A 86 -6.22 0.62 7.42
CA GLY A 86 -7.35 1.15 8.17
C GLY A 86 -8.07 0.08 8.99
N ASP A 87 -9.39 -0.01 8.90
CA ASP A 87 -10.18 -1.04 9.58
C ASP A 87 -10.05 -2.40 8.88
N TYR A 88 -8.84 -2.98 8.96
CA TYR A 88 -8.39 -4.10 8.13
C TYR A 88 -9.15 -5.41 8.39
N MET A 89 -9.80 -5.53 9.56
CA MET A 89 -10.62 -6.69 9.92
C MET A 89 -12.04 -6.60 9.34
N LYS A 90 -12.41 -5.45 8.76
CA LYS A 90 -13.71 -5.23 8.13
C LYS A 90 -13.55 -5.24 6.62
N LEU A 91 -14.13 -6.26 5.98
CA LEU A 91 -14.19 -6.28 4.52
C LEU A 91 -14.98 -5.05 4.00
N PRO A 92 -14.53 -4.42 2.92
CA PRO A 92 -15.34 -3.40 2.26
C PRO A 92 -16.65 -4.04 1.73
N PRO A 93 -17.72 -3.24 1.58
CA PRO A 93 -18.94 -3.66 0.89
C PRO A 93 -18.65 -4.29 -0.47
N GLU A 94 -19.46 -5.26 -0.91
CA GLU A 94 -19.21 -6.00 -2.17
C GLU A 94 -19.09 -5.09 -3.40
N ASN A 95 -19.88 -4.02 -3.46
CA ASN A 95 -19.80 -3.03 -4.53
C ASN A 95 -18.55 -2.12 -4.49
N GLN A 96 -17.74 -2.24 -3.44
CA GLN A 96 -16.45 -1.55 -3.29
C GLN A 96 -15.25 -2.50 -3.35
N ARG A 97 -15.48 -3.81 -3.50
CA ARG A 97 -14.41 -4.80 -3.69
C ARG A 97 -13.95 -4.76 -5.14
N ILE A 98 -12.81 -4.11 -5.38
CA ILE A 98 -12.20 -4.00 -6.71
C ILE A 98 -10.97 -4.93 -6.75
N PRO A 99 -10.87 -5.84 -7.73
CA PRO A 99 -9.70 -6.71 -7.84
C PRO A 99 -8.46 -5.91 -8.23
N HIS A 100 -7.31 -6.26 -7.65
CA HIS A 100 -6.03 -5.65 -8.04
C HIS A 100 -5.52 -6.12 -9.41
N ASN A 101 -5.97 -7.29 -9.86
CA ASN A 101 -5.62 -7.89 -11.14
C ASN A 101 -6.85 -7.93 -12.05
N LEU A 102 -6.64 -8.10 -13.36
CA LEU A 102 -7.72 -8.28 -14.34
C LEU A 102 -8.09 -9.76 -14.56
N GLY A 103 -7.36 -10.68 -13.93
CA GLY A 103 -7.56 -12.11 -14.03
C GLY A 103 -6.30 -12.90 -13.67
N LEU A 104 -6.48 -14.21 -13.51
CA LEU A 104 -5.44 -15.20 -13.28
C LEU A 104 -5.13 -15.95 -14.58
N LYS A 105 -3.85 -16.27 -14.79
CA LYS A 105 -3.36 -17.11 -15.90
C LYS A 105 -2.61 -18.34 -15.38
N PRO A 106 -3.30 -19.25 -14.67
CA PRO A 106 -2.70 -20.48 -14.17
C PRO A 106 -2.46 -21.50 -15.30
N ILE A 107 -1.71 -22.55 -15.00
CA ILE A 107 -1.54 -23.70 -15.89
C ILE A 107 -2.69 -24.68 -15.62
N LEU A 108 -3.86 -24.40 -16.19
CA LEU A 108 -5.11 -25.16 -16.04
C LEU A 108 -5.86 -25.24 -17.37
N THR A 109 -6.97 -25.99 -17.41
CA THR A 109 -7.86 -26.03 -18.59
C THR A 109 -8.61 -24.71 -18.77
N GLU A 110 -9.10 -24.44 -19.99
CA GLU A 110 -9.82 -23.20 -20.30
C GLU A 110 -11.08 -23.02 -19.44
N ASP A 111 -11.81 -24.10 -19.17
CA ASP A 111 -13.02 -24.07 -18.34
C ASP A 111 -12.71 -23.74 -16.88
N GLU A 112 -11.63 -24.31 -16.33
CA GLU A 112 -11.16 -23.99 -14.97
C GLU A 112 -10.68 -22.54 -14.88
N ILE A 113 -9.97 -22.05 -15.90
CA ILE A 113 -9.54 -20.65 -15.98
C ILE A 113 -10.76 -19.72 -16.02
N LYS A 114 -11.79 -20.07 -16.80
CA LYS A 114 -13.02 -19.30 -16.89
C LYS A 114 -13.76 -19.26 -15.55
N GLU A 115 -13.86 -20.40 -14.86
CA GLU A 115 -14.48 -20.49 -13.53
C GLU A 115 -13.73 -19.63 -12.50
N LEU A 116 -12.41 -19.76 -12.43
CA LEU A 116 -11.56 -18.99 -11.52
C LEU A 116 -11.65 -17.48 -11.78
N ASN A 117 -11.87 -17.07 -13.03
CA ASN A 117 -11.88 -15.67 -13.42
C ASN A 117 -13.24 -14.97 -13.30
N LYS A 118 -14.33 -15.67 -12.95
CA LYS A 118 -15.68 -15.05 -12.83
C LYS A 118 -15.73 -13.82 -11.91
N GLY A 119 -14.87 -13.77 -10.88
CA GLY A 119 -14.80 -12.66 -9.93
C GLY A 119 -13.93 -11.46 -10.36
N PHE A 120 -13.23 -11.56 -11.50
CA PHE A 120 -12.35 -10.50 -12.02
C PHE A 120 -13.02 -9.59 -13.04
N GLU A 121 -14.28 -9.88 -13.41
CA GLU A 121 -15.07 -9.03 -14.28
C GLU A 121 -15.25 -7.65 -13.62
N VAL A 122 -14.66 -6.62 -14.22
CA VAL A 122 -14.79 -5.24 -13.76
C VAL A 122 -16.26 -4.84 -13.88
N LYS A 123 -16.94 -4.72 -12.73
CA LYS A 123 -18.31 -4.20 -12.64
C LYS A 123 -18.39 -2.73 -13.05
#